data_AF-A0A8C5Q1E7-F1
#
_entry.id   AF-A0A8C5Q1E7-F1
#
_cell.length_a   1.000
_cell.length_b   1.000
_cell.length_c   1.000
_cell.angle_alpha   90.00
_cell.angle_beta   90.00
_cell.angle_gamma   90.00
#
_symmetry.space_group_name_H-M   'P 1'
#
loop_
_entity.id
_entity.type
_entity.pdbx_description
1 polymer ?
#
loop_
_entity_poly.entity_id
_entity_poly.type
_entity_poly.pdbx_seq_one_letter_code
_entity_poly.pdbx_strand_id
1 'polypeptide(L)'
;MAAAAAKVAKKVNDVVENRETHLDLSSCGLNAFPIGVLVTLSSVIQDIKSIKLANNEIKSLTPKFFTAFSNLQDLDLQGNVLKELPDVSSVLLLKSINLSKNNFKDFPTKLLEVPSIECINLADNQLEAARSSRYASVVAPRRRGSVLFPLRS
;
A
#
# COMPACT_ATOMS: atom_id res chain seq x y z
N MET A 1 -14.02 17.51 -2.95
CA MET A 1 -13.96 16.46 -4.00
C MET A 1 -13.41 16.96 -5.33
N ALA A 2 -13.87 18.08 -5.90
CA ALA A 2 -13.43 18.53 -7.23
C ALA A 2 -11.90 18.74 -7.38
N ALA A 3 -11.25 19.34 -6.38
CA ALA A 3 -9.80 19.59 -6.41
C ALA A 3 -8.95 18.30 -6.35
N ALA A 4 -9.42 17.28 -5.63
CA ALA A 4 -8.74 15.98 -5.54
C ALA A 4 -8.79 15.24 -6.87
N ALA A 5 -9.97 15.19 -7.49
CA ALA A 5 -10.17 14.52 -8.78
C ALA A 5 -9.31 15.15 -9.90
N ALA A 6 -9.25 16.48 -9.98
CA ALA A 6 -8.42 17.18 -10.96
C ALA A 6 -6.92 16.91 -10.77
N LYS A 7 -6.44 16.91 -9.51
CA LYS A 7 -5.04 16.57 -9.20
C LYS A 7 -4.71 15.14 -9.60
N VAL A 8 -5.58 14.18 -9.26
CA VAL A 8 -5.38 12.77 -9.63
C VAL A 8 -5.37 12.60 -11.14
N ALA A 9 -6.36 13.17 -11.85
CA ALA A 9 -6.45 13.05 -13.30
C ALA A 9 -5.20 13.60 -13.99
N LYS A 10 -4.70 14.76 -13.55
CA LYS A 10 -3.45 15.32 -14.08
C LYS A 10 -2.28 14.36 -13.90
N LYS A 11 -2.03 13.92 -12.66
CA LYS A 11 -0.90 13.02 -12.36
C LYS A 11 -0.98 11.68 -13.09
N VAL A 12 -2.18 11.14 -13.24
CA VAL A 12 -2.42 9.89 -13.97
C VAL A 12 -2.15 10.06 -15.46
N ASN A 13 -2.59 11.17 -16.05
CA ASN A 13 -2.30 11.48 -17.44
C ASN A 13 -0.79 11.67 -17.66
N ASP A 14 -0.09 12.38 -16.76
CA ASP A 14 1.35 12.57 -16.82
C ASP A 14 2.09 11.19 -16.84
N VAL A 15 1.64 10.24 -16.01
CA VAL A 15 2.17 8.86 -15.98
C VAL A 15 1.93 8.12 -17.30
N VAL A 16 0.75 8.29 -17.90
CA VAL A 16 0.41 7.64 -19.19
C VAL A 16 1.21 8.25 -20.34
N GLU A 17 1.33 9.58 -20.39
CA GLU A 17 2.05 10.31 -21.44
C GLU A 17 3.55 10.02 -21.40
N ASN A 18 4.14 10.03 -20.20
CA ASN A 18 5.57 9.79 -20.00
C ASN A 18 5.93 8.30 -19.84
N ARG A 19 4.93 7.40 -19.83
CA ARG A 19 5.07 5.96 -19.57
C ARG A 19 5.86 5.67 -18.29
N GLU A 20 5.52 6.35 -17.22
CA GLU A 20 6.20 6.19 -15.95
C GLU A 20 5.84 4.87 -15.28
N THR A 21 6.82 4.29 -14.57
CA THR A 21 6.62 3.06 -13.77
C THR A 21 6.22 3.38 -12.33
N HIS A 22 6.03 4.66 -11.99
CA HIS A 22 5.74 5.14 -10.64
C HIS A 22 4.53 6.06 -10.67
N LEU A 23 3.57 5.85 -9.78
CA LEU A 23 2.36 6.68 -9.67
C LEU A 23 2.32 7.33 -8.28
N ASP A 24 2.42 8.66 -8.22
CA ASP A 24 2.35 9.39 -6.95
C ASP A 24 1.02 10.13 -6.76
N LEU A 25 0.10 9.55 -6.00
CA LEU A 25 -1.16 10.17 -5.60
C LEU A 25 -1.15 10.61 -4.13
N SER A 26 0.02 10.93 -3.58
CA SER A 26 0.16 11.38 -2.20
C SER A 26 -0.46 12.77 -2.00
N SER A 27 -1.01 13.01 -0.80
CA SER A 27 -1.60 14.32 -0.40
C SER A 27 -2.68 14.85 -1.36
N CYS A 28 -3.45 13.94 -1.95
CA CYS A 28 -4.55 14.28 -2.86
C CYS A 28 -5.89 14.45 -2.14
N GLY A 29 -5.98 14.15 -0.84
CA GLY A 29 -7.22 14.19 -0.06
C GLY A 29 -8.21 13.11 -0.49
N LEU A 30 -7.69 11.90 -0.77
CA LEU A 30 -8.49 10.78 -1.24
C LEU A 30 -9.10 10.00 -0.07
N ASN A 31 -10.41 9.80 -0.10
CA ASN A 31 -11.10 8.97 0.90
C ASN A 31 -11.12 7.48 0.53
N ALA A 32 -10.89 7.20 -0.75
CA ALA A 32 -10.81 5.86 -1.35
C ALA A 32 -9.99 5.95 -2.65
N PHE A 33 -9.43 4.83 -3.09
CA PHE A 33 -8.77 4.78 -4.39
C PHE A 33 -9.80 4.94 -5.53
N PRO A 34 -9.67 5.94 -6.40
CA PRO A 34 -10.64 6.20 -7.47
C PRO A 34 -10.53 5.14 -8.58
N ILE A 35 -11.52 4.27 -8.69
CA ILE A 35 -11.56 3.17 -9.67
C ILE A 35 -11.41 3.65 -11.12
N GLY A 36 -11.86 4.88 -11.43
CA GLY A 36 -11.68 5.49 -12.75
C GLY A 36 -10.22 5.58 -13.20
N VAL A 37 -9.27 5.67 -12.25
CA VAL A 37 -7.83 5.66 -12.55
C VAL A 37 -7.38 4.35 -13.17
N LEU A 38 -8.00 3.22 -12.83
CA LEU A 38 -7.69 1.92 -13.44
C LEU A 38 -8.04 1.90 -14.93
N VAL A 39 -9.08 2.62 -15.34
CA VAL A 39 -9.48 2.74 -16.75
C VAL A 39 -8.47 3.60 -17.50
N THR A 40 -8.09 4.74 -16.93
CA THR A 40 -7.11 5.66 -17.55
C THR A 40 -5.72 5.04 -17.65
N LEU A 41 -5.29 4.29 -16.64
CA LEU A 41 -3.99 3.62 -16.63
C LEU A 41 -3.96 2.33 -17.45
N SER A 42 -5.07 1.88 -18.03
CA SER A 42 -5.17 0.55 -18.67
C SER A 42 -4.07 0.23 -19.68
N SER A 43 -3.49 1.25 -20.34
CA SER A 43 -2.38 1.11 -21.30
C SER A 43 -1.00 0.92 -20.67
N VAL A 44 -0.79 1.39 -19.43
CA VAL A 44 0.50 1.39 -18.70
C VAL A 44 0.43 0.65 -17.37
N ILE A 45 -0.73 0.10 -17.00
CA ILE A 45 -1.00 -0.44 -15.66
C ILE A 45 -0.06 -1.58 -15.28
N GLN A 46 0.38 -2.35 -16.27
CA GLN A 46 1.32 -3.47 -16.12
C GLN A 46 2.77 -2.99 -15.99
N ASP A 47 3.09 -1.76 -16.37
CA ASP A 47 4.42 -1.17 -16.24
C ASP A 47 4.63 -0.51 -14.86
N ILE A 48 3.54 -0.24 -14.13
CA ILE A 48 3.60 0.39 -12.82
C ILE A 48 4.17 -0.58 -11.77
N LYS A 49 5.30 -0.19 -11.20
CA LYS A 49 6.05 -0.90 -10.18
C LYS A 49 5.95 -0.24 -8.81
N SER A 50 5.60 1.04 -8.74
CA SER A 50 5.48 1.75 -7.46
C SER A 50 4.26 2.64 -7.43
N ILE A 51 3.54 2.61 -6.32
CA ILE A 51 2.38 3.48 -6.08
C ILE A 51 2.55 4.15 -4.73
N LYS A 52 2.46 5.48 -4.72
CA LYS A 52 2.40 6.29 -3.50
C LYS A 52 1.01 6.86 -3.32
N LEU A 53 0.40 6.54 -2.18
CA LEU A 53 -0.91 6.99 -1.74
C LEU A 53 -0.82 7.63 -0.35
N ALA A 54 0.37 8.10 0.04
CA ALA A 54 0.64 8.61 1.37
C ALA A 54 -0.13 9.90 1.68
N ASN A 55 -0.44 10.12 2.96
CA ASN A 55 -1.11 11.31 3.47
C ASN A 55 -2.46 11.57 2.77
N ASN A 56 -3.30 10.54 2.70
CA ASN A 56 -4.68 10.63 2.23
C ASN A 56 -5.62 10.20 3.37
N GLU A 57 -6.92 10.09 3.10
CA GLU A 57 -7.92 9.64 4.06
C GLU A 57 -8.51 8.28 3.65
N ILE A 58 -7.68 7.41 3.05
CA ILE A 58 -8.13 6.13 2.49
C ILE A 58 -8.53 5.20 3.64
N LYS A 59 -9.81 4.81 3.64
CA LYS A 59 -10.38 3.91 4.66
C LYS A 59 -10.24 2.43 4.32
N SER A 60 -10.28 2.12 3.03
CA SER A 60 -10.13 0.76 2.51
C SER A 60 -9.62 0.79 1.08
N LEU A 61 -8.98 -0.30 0.69
CA LEU A 61 -8.65 -0.61 -0.71
C LEU A 61 -9.55 -1.75 -1.19
N THR A 62 -9.88 -1.75 -2.48
CA THR A 62 -10.66 -2.84 -3.08
C THR A 62 -9.72 -3.94 -3.56
N PRO A 63 -10.12 -5.23 -3.56
CA PRO A 63 -9.30 -6.30 -4.15
C PRO A 63 -8.89 -6.02 -5.60
N LYS A 64 -9.77 -5.34 -6.36
CA LYS A 64 -9.51 -4.90 -7.74
C LYS A 64 -8.25 -4.05 -7.87
N PHE A 65 -7.89 -3.27 -6.86
CA PHE A 65 -6.63 -2.52 -6.84
C PHE A 65 -5.43 -3.47 -6.97
N PHE A 66 -5.36 -4.46 -6.09
CA PHE A 66 -4.26 -5.43 -6.08
C PHE A 66 -4.26 -6.31 -7.32
N THR A 67 -5.44 -6.73 -7.81
CA THR A 67 -5.54 -7.49 -9.07
C THR A 67 -5.08 -6.69 -10.28
N ALA A 68 -5.32 -5.38 -10.31
CA ALA A 68 -4.95 -4.52 -11.44
C ALA A 68 -3.43 -4.25 -11.50
N PHE A 69 -2.79 -4.07 -10.35
CA PHE A 69 -1.36 -3.77 -10.23
C PHE A 69 -0.54 -5.02 -9.88
N SER A 70 -0.64 -6.07 -10.69
CA SER A 70 0.05 -7.36 -10.45
C SER A 70 1.59 -7.27 -10.43
N ASN A 71 2.16 -6.25 -11.09
CA ASN A 71 3.61 -6.02 -11.15
C ASN A 71 4.13 -5.02 -10.10
N LEU A 72 3.28 -4.63 -9.15
CA LEU A 72 3.64 -3.70 -8.10
C LEU A 72 4.74 -4.28 -7.20
N GLN A 73 5.78 -3.49 -6.96
CA GLN A 73 6.92 -3.82 -6.11
C GLN A 73 6.94 -2.98 -4.84
N ASP A 74 6.52 -1.72 -4.92
CA ASP A 74 6.53 -0.79 -3.80
C ASP A 74 5.16 -0.11 -3.63
N LEU A 75 4.60 -0.18 -2.42
CA LEU A 75 3.33 0.45 -2.10
C LEU A 75 3.44 1.31 -0.84
N ASP A 76 3.23 2.61 -0.99
CA ASP A 76 3.20 3.55 0.14
C ASP A 76 1.78 3.97 0.48
N LEU A 77 1.29 3.56 1.63
CA LEU A 77 -0.03 3.88 2.19
C LEU A 77 0.11 4.62 3.53
N GLN A 78 1.27 5.20 3.81
CA GLN A 78 1.51 5.92 5.06
C GLN A 78 0.48 7.02 5.29
N GLY A 79 0.07 7.23 6.54
CA GLY A 79 -0.73 8.41 6.91
C GLY A 79 -2.12 8.36 6.28
N ASN A 80 -2.74 7.18 6.30
CA ASN A 80 -4.13 6.96 5.91
C ASN A 80 -4.93 6.51 7.14
N VAL A 81 -6.16 6.04 6.94
CA VAL A 81 -7.05 5.58 8.01
C VAL A 81 -7.43 4.10 7.83
N LEU A 82 -6.54 3.32 7.22
CA LEU A 82 -6.71 1.88 6.99
C LEU A 82 -6.74 1.12 8.32
N LYS A 83 -7.64 0.16 8.42
CA LYS A 83 -7.74 -0.77 9.56
C LYS A 83 -7.37 -2.20 9.20
N GLU A 84 -7.54 -2.54 7.94
CA GLU A 84 -7.28 -3.86 7.37
C GLU A 84 -6.87 -3.71 5.90
N LEU A 85 -6.29 -4.78 5.35
CA LEU A 85 -6.08 -4.91 3.91
C LEU A 85 -7.08 -5.91 3.32
N PRO A 86 -7.53 -5.69 2.07
CA PRO A 86 -8.32 -6.68 1.34
C PRO A 86 -7.44 -7.89 0.98
N ASP A 87 -7.94 -8.76 0.10
CA ASP A 87 -7.10 -9.80 -0.50
C ASP A 87 -5.94 -9.17 -1.30
N VAL A 88 -4.73 -9.64 -1.01
CA VAL A 88 -3.45 -9.19 -1.59
C VAL A 88 -2.72 -10.34 -2.29
N SER A 89 -3.35 -11.51 -2.44
CA SER A 89 -2.77 -12.70 -3.08
C SER A 89 -2.31 -12.47 -4.53
N SER A 90 -2.84 -11.44 -5.20
CA SER A 90 -2.50 -11.09 -6.58
C SER A 90 -1.21 -10.30 -6.77
N VAL A 91 -0.69 -9.62 -5.73
CA VAL A 91 0.52 -8.79 -5.83
C VAL A 91 1.78 -9.61 -5.50
N LEU A 92 2.03 -10.63 -6.31
CA LEU A 92 3.11 -11.61 -6.11
C LEU A 92 4.53 -11.03 -6.19
N LEU A 93 4.69 -9.79 -6.68
CA LEU A 93 5.97 -9.11 -6.85
C LEU A 93 6.19 -7.97 -5.83
N LEU A 94 5.26 -7.76 -4.89
CA LEU A 94 5.36 -6.70 -3.89
C LEU A 94 6.49 -6.98 -2.91
N LYS A 95 7.50 -6.12 -2.89
CA LYS A 95 8.66 -6.21 -2.02
C LYS A 95 8.52 -5.35 -0.77
N SER A 96 7.96 -4.16 -0.91
CA SER A 96 7.89 -3.18 0.16
C SER A 96 6.47 -2.61 0.29
N ILE A 97 5.96 -2.59 1.51
CA ILE A 97 4.71 -1.91 1.83
C ILE A 97 4.84 -1.06 3.09
N ASN A 98 4.48 0.21 2.95
CA ASN A 98 4.45 1.16 4.06
C ASN A 98 3.00 1.40 4.50
N LEU A 99 2.64 0.84 5.66
CA LEU A 99 1.35 1.02 6.33
C LEU A 99 1.47 1.88 7.58
N SER A 100 2.58 2.61 7.75
CA SER A 100 2.79 3.42 8.95
C SER A 100 1.74 4.52 9.11
N LYS A 101 1.49 4.97 10.34
CA LYS A 101 0.50 6.03 10.64
C LYS A 101 -0.89 5.69 10.07
N ASN A 102 -1.36 4.47 10.33
CA ASN A 102 -2.71 4.01 10.02
C ASN A 102 -3.40 3.54 11.32
N ASN A 103 -4.54 2.85 11.21
CA ASN A 103 -5.35 2.39 12.33
C ASN A 103 -5.41 0.86 12.43
N PHE A 104 -4.34 0.15 12.04
CA PHE A 104 -4.28 -1.31 12.18
C PHE A 104 -4.20 -1.70 13.66
N LYS A 105 -5.11 -2.57 14.08
CA LYS A 105 -5.14 -3.15 15.44
C LYS A 105 -4.40 -4.47 15.54
N ASP A 106 -4.35 -5.19 14.43
CA ASP A 106 -3.71 -6.49 14.29
C ASP A 106 -2.73 -6.47 13.13
N PHE A 107 -1.76 -7.39 13.17
CA PHE A 107 -0.85 -7.57 12.05
C PHE A 107 -1.65 -8.09 10.83
N PRO A 108 -1.51 -7.48 9.64
CA PRO A 108 -2.19 -7.93 8.43
C PRO A 108 -1.59 -9.24 7.93
N THR A 109 -2.10 -10.37 8.43
CA THR A 109 -1.61 -11.73 8.13
C THR A 109 -1.63 -12.07 6.63
N LYS A 110 -2.53 -11.45 5.85
CA LYS A 110 -2.58 -11.61 4.39
C LYS A 110 -1.28 -11.21 3.68
N LEU A 111 -0.50 -10.29 4.26
CA LEU A 111 0.83 -9.95 3.71
C LEU A 111 1.83 -11.11 3.86
N LEU A 112 1.62 -12.05 4.78
CA LEU A 112 2.48 -13.24 4.93
C LEU A 112 2.29 -14.22 3.78
N GLU A 113 1.19 -14.12 3.03
CA GLU A 113 0.90 -14.96 1.86
C GLU A 113 1.63 -14.46 0.61
N VAL A 114 2.15 -13.22 0.63
CA VAL A 114 2.86 -12.64 -0.51
C VAL A 114 4.34 -13.06 -0.45
N PRO A 115 4.81 -13.88 -1.40
CA PRO A 115 6.10 -14.55 -1.29
C PRO A 115 7.31 -13.61 -1.49
N SER A 116 7.09 -12.44 -2.10
CA SER A 116 8.14 -11.47 -2.44
C SER A 116 8.31 -10.36 -1.40
N ILE A 117 7.47 -10.28 -0.37
CA ILE A 117 7.55 -9.20 0.61
C ILE A 117 8.83 -9.33 1.43
N GLU A 118 9.62 -8.26 1.40
CA GLU A 118 10.87 -8.10 2.14
C GLU A 118 10.72 -7.08 3.27
N CYS A 119 9.89 -6.05 3.08
CA CYS A 119 9.73 -4.94 4.04
C CYS A 119 8.26 -4.63 4.28
N ILE A 120 7.86 -4.65 5.56
CA ILE A 120 6.54 -4.20 6.01
C ILE A 120 6.77 -3.17 7.11
N ASN A 121 6.35 -1.93 6.87
CA ASN A 121 6.36 -0.89 7.90
C ASN A 121 4.97 -0.71 8.49
N LEU A 122 4.82 -1.01 9.78
CA LEU A 122 3.58 -0.83 10.55
C LEU A 122 3.77 0.14 11.73
N ALA A 123 4.81 0.98 11.71
CA ALA A 123 5.05 1.97 12.74
C ALA A 123 3.83 2.91 12.92
N ASP A 124 3.65 3.46 14.12
CA ASP A 124 2.55 4.39 14.43
C ASP A 124 1.15 3.84 14.09
N ASN A 125 0.92 2.54 14.32
CA ASN A 125 -0.40 1.90 14.30
C ASN A 125 -0.88 1.56 15.73
N GLN A 126 -2.08 0.99 15.84
CA GLN A 126 -2.73 0.61 17.11
C GLN A 126 -2.56 -0.88 17.42
N LEU A 127 -1.41 -1.47 17.06
CA LEU A 127 -1.18 -2.92 17.16
C LEU A 127 -1.19 -3.38 18.63
N GLU A 128 -2.29 -4.00 19.08
CA GLU A 128 -2.39 -4.56 20.44
C GLU A 128 -1.40 -5.72 20.65
N ALA A 129 -1.21 -6.49 19.59
CA ALA A 129 -0.26 -7.58 19.44
C ALA A 129 1.21 -7.21 19.75
N ALA A 130 1.62 -5.95 19.54
CA ALA A 130 2.99 -5.51 19.81
C ALA A 130 3.35 -5.55 21.32
N ARG A 131 2.34 -5.67 22.20
CA ARG A 131 2.55 -5.83 23.66
C ARG A 131 2.79 -7.28 24.08
N SER A 132 2.52 -8.26 23.21
CA SER A 132 2.74 -9.68 23.48
C SER A 132 3.97 -10.19 22.73
N SER A 133 4.99 -10.61 23.50
CA SER A 133 6.27 -11.19 23.04
C SER A 133 6.16 -12.30 21.97
N ARG A 134 4.97 -12.86 21.70
CA ARG A 134 4.71 -13.88 20.67
C ARG A 134 4.63 -13.35 19.24
N TYR A 135 4.41 -12.05 19.02
CA TYR A 135 4.30 -11.52 17.65
C TYR A 135 5.66 -11.24 16.99
N ALA A 136 6.71 -11.00 17.77
CA ALA A 136 8.07 -10.83 17.25
C ALA A 136 8.60 -12.09 16.54
N SER A 137 8.14 -13.28 16.97
CA SER A 137 8.59 -14.57 16.45
C SER A 137 7.74 -15.13 15.30
N VAL A 138 6.47 -14.74 15.18
CA VAL A 138 5.58 -15.18 14.07
C VAL A 138 5.84 -14.39 12.78
N VAL A 139 6.25 -13.12 12.91
CA VAL A 139 6.33 -12.17 11.81
C VAL A 139 7.72 -12.08 11.18
N ALA A 140 8.74 -12.75 11.73
CA ALA A 140 10.04 -12.87 11.05
C ALA A 140 9.83 -13.58 9.71
N PRO A 141 9.86 -12.87 8.56
CA PRO A 141 9.64 -13.50 7.27
C PRO A 141 10.75 -14.52 7.11
N ARG A 142 10.36 -15.75 6.76
CA ARG A 142 11.33 -16.79 6.42
C ARG A 142 12.16 -16.25 5.26
N ARG A 143 13.38 -15.78 5.56
CA ARG A 143 14.45 -15.25 4.69
C ARG A 143 14.45 -13.72 4.54
N ARG A 144 15.46 -13.10 5.16
CA ARG A 144 16.11 -11.79 4.85
C ARG A 144 15.26 -10.51 4.79
N GLY A 145 13.95 -10.55 5.04
CA GLY A 145 13.12 -9.34 5.16
C GLY A 145 13.15 -8.74 6.57
N SER A 146 13.52 -7.47 6.70
CA SER A 146 13.53 -6.77 7.99
C SER A 146 12.13 -6.27 8.31
N VAL A 147 11.44 -6.88 9.27
CA VAL A 147 10.22 -6.30 9.82
C VAL A 147 10.62 -5.26 10.84
N LEU A 148 10.56 -3.99 10.44
CA LEU A 148 10.79 -2.85 11.31
C LEU A 148 9.57 -2.71 12.23
N PHE A 149 9.64 -3.36 13.40
CA PHE A 149 8.76 -3.03 14.51
C PHE A 149 9.14 -1.66 15.09
N PRO A 150 8.17 -0.87 15.59
CA PRO A 150 8.49 0.29 16.39
C PRO A 150 9.14 -0.19 17.70
N LEU A 151 10.47 -0.12 17.78
CA LEU A 151 11.17 -0.09 19.05
C LEU A 151 10.87 1.28 19.66
N ARG A 152 9.85 1.37 20.51
CA ARG A 152 9.76 2.50 21.44
C ARG A 152 10.42 2.09 22.75
N SER A 153 11.47 2.84 23.09
CA SER A 153 12.09 2.92 24.41
C SER A 153 11.09 3.30 25.50
#